data_AF-A0AA39Y8T5-F1
#
_entry.id   AF-A0AA39Y8T5-F1
#
_cell.length_a   1.000
_cell.length_b   1.000
_cell.length_c   1.000
_cell.angle_alpha   90.00
_cell.angle_beta   90.00
_cell.angle_gamma   90.00
#
_symmetry.space_group_name_H-M   'P 1'
#
loop_
_entity.id
_entity.type
_entity.pdbx_description
1 polymer ?
#
loop_
_entity_poly.entity_id
_entity_poly.type
_entity_poly.pdbx_seq_one_letter_code
_entity_poly.pdbx_strand_id
1 'polypeptide(L)'
;MLLPVFDNHPDQRVREIERKKKCWLYGKSLLGNTPHYLEGELGNAVSLEHQQRWYAEAQELKSAVYGEAGTAYMAIAQFGGIQQLSDYYKLYDNQWLTSAPDGVSSGYLANFTSDLLFAMERLSANPYSIHRLHPTASSLPFLVDDDIATNLTGWGLDMLHKNGRLFFVDHSYQSMYPTAEGNFCLLPSRPTLASILHASIRDFMTAFVSAYYTSSRLLALDNELQSFIAECTLHADVIDFPSAPLTSRTTLIDILTHLAFLNSVSHNTLNGAELFQVSGTLPLHPAALYSPPPTAKGPEDIDIMSYLPPLKKSIEHVSLVAFFGPTFSDPERTMAKMFEGEEHFNKGFESVSVAAKTFKREMEEFSEMVNARGFDGEGLCMGMPFVWRALDPVKIPCFLNV
;
A
#
# COMPACT_ATOMS: atom_id res chain seq x y z
N MET A 1 0.47 -3.40 -28.80
CA MET A 1 1.50 -2.57 -29.50
C MET A 1 2.21 -3.43 -30.54
N LEU A 2 2.66 -2.93 -31.70
CA LEU A 2 3.48 -3.75 -32.61
C LEU A 2 4.90 -3.89 -32.05
N LEU A 3 5.50 -5.08 -32.14
CA LEU A 3 6.93 -5.28 -31.86
C LEU A 3 7.76 -4.57 -32.96
N PRO A 4 9.01 -4.13 -32.69
CA PRO A 4 9.84 -3.44 -33.69
C PRO A 4 10.04 -4.23 -35.00
N VAL A 5 10.09 -5.56 -34.90
CA VAL A 5 10.23 -6.48 -36.05
C VAL A 5 8.97 -6.56 -36.94
N PHE A 6 7.84 -6.02 -36.49
CA PHE A 6 6.56 -5.95 -37.22
C PHE A 6 6.11 -4.50 -37.49
N ASP A 7 6.98 -3.52 -37.26
CA ASP A 7 6.66 -2.11 -37.48
C ASP A 7 6.83 -1.72 -38.96
N ASN A 8 5.85 -1.02 -39.53
CA ASN A 8 5.90 -0.53 -40.90
C ASN A 8 6.71 0.77 -41.04
N HIS A 9 7.03 1.45 -39.92
CA HIS A 9 7.71 2.74 -39.90
C HIS A 9 8.90 2.76 -38.92
N PRO A 10 9.84 1.78 -38.99
CA PRO A 10 10.91 1.62 -38.00
C PRO A 10 11.80 2.87 -37.87
N ASP A 11 12.13 3.55 -38.98
CA ASP A 11 12.93 4.76 -38.95
C ASP A 11 12.24 5.92 -38.20
N GLN A 12 10.92 5.99 -38.22
CA GLN A 12 10.16 6.98 -37.44
C GLN A 12 10.22 6.63 -35.96
N ARG A 13 9.96 5.38 -35.61
CA ARG A 13 10.00 4.87 -34.24
C ARG A 13 11.37 5.07 -33.59
N VAL A 14 12.46 4.80 -34.32
CA VAL A 14 13.83 5.10 -33.86
C VAL A 14 14.03 6.60 -33.65
N ARG A 15 13.61 7.48 -34.59
CA ARG A 15 13.69 8.94 -34.40
C ARG A 15 12.90 9.43 -33.19
N GLU A 16 11.74 8.84 -32.91
CA GLU A 16 10.91 9.19 -31.75
C GLU A 16 11.56 8.75 -30.43
N ILE A 17 12.19 7.57 -30.39
CA ILE A 17 12.96 7.08 -29.24
C ILE A 17 14.20 7.95 -29.01
N GLU A 18 14.96 8.27 -30.06
CA GLU A 18 16.13 9.16 -29.99
C GLU A 18 15.77 10.63 -29.68
N ARG A 19 14.52 11.05 -29.90
CA ARG A 19 13.98 12.31 -29.36
C ARG A 19 13.66 12.18 -27.87
N LYS A 20 12.98 11.10 -27.44
CA LYS A 20 12.67 10.86 -26.02
C LYS A 20 13.95 10.86 -25.17
N LYS A 21 15.00 10.13 -25.55
CA LYS A 21 16.30 10.08 -24.84
C LYS A 21 16.97 11.45 -24.61
N LYS A 22 16.64 12.47 -25.41
CA LYS A 22 17.21 13.83 -25.31
C LYS A 22 16.35 14.78 -24.46
N CYS A 23 15.08 14.47 -24.30
CA CYS A 23 14.08 15.31 -23.61
C CYS A 23 13.55 14.69 -22.31
N TRP A 24 13.84 13.40 -22.06
CA TRP A 24 13.48 12.65 -20.86
C TRP A 24 14.77 12.14 -20.22
N LEU A 25 15.12 12.69 -19.05
CA LEU A 25 16.41 12.53 -18.40
C LEU A 25 16.25 12.02 -16.96
N TYR A 26 17.29 11.36 -16.45
CA TYR A 26 17.39 11.00 -15.04
C TYR A 26 17.86 12.20 -14.21
N GLY A 27 16.91 12.87 -13.57
CA GLY A 27 17.15 13.98 -12.66
C GLY A 27 17.45 13.52 -11.23
N LYS A 28 17.50 14.48 -10.31
CA LYS A 28 17.69 14.21 -8.87
C LYS A 28 16.41 13.59 -8.27
N SER A 29 16.56 12.61 -7.38
CA SER A 29 15.47 12.14 -6.53
C SER A 29 14.84 13.27 -5.69
N LEU A 30 13.51 13.28 -5.57
CA LEU A 30 12.76 14.32 -4.83
C LEU A 30 12.59 14.00 -3.34
N LEU A 31 12.42 12.73 -3.00
CA LEU A 31 12.07 12.27 -1.65
C LEU A 31 13.18 11.36 -1.10
N GLY A 32 14.14 11.99 -0.43
CA GLY A 32 15.32 11.33 0.12
C GLY A 32 16.38 10.99 -0.94
N ASN A 33 17.10 9.89 -0.71
CA ASN A 33 18.07 9.33 -1.66
C ASN A 33 17.53 7.98 -2.18
N THR A 34 16.50 8.08 -3.02
CA THR A 34 15.76 6.96 -3.62
C THR A 34 15.91 7.04 -5.16
N PRO A 35 15.16 6.32 -6.02
CA PRO A 35 15.34 6.40 -7.47
C PRO A 35 15.30 7.82 -8.05
N HIS A 36 15.91 7.98 -9.23
CA HIS A 36 15.88 9.20 -10.02
C HIS A 36 14.45 9.68 -10.26
N TYR A 37 14.23 10.99 -10.11
CA TYR A 37 13.03 11.61 -10.67
C TYR A 37 13.26 11.97 -12.14
N LEU A 38 12.17 12.15 -12.89
CA LEU A 38 12.23 12.53 -14.28
C LEU A 38 12.59 14.02 -14.45
N GLU A 39 13.41 14.33 -15.45
CA GLU A 39 13.86 15.68 -15.80
C GLU A 39 13.92 15.84 -17.34
N GLY A 40 14.28 17.03 -17.82
CA GLY A 40 14.29 17.39 -19.25
C GLY A 40 12.94 17.93 -19.72
N GLU A 41 12.90 18.45 -20.95
CA GLU A 41 11.72 19.11 -21.53
C GLU A 41 10.45 18.23 -21.49
N LEU A 42 10.56 16.96 -21.86
CA LEU A 42 9.44 16.02 -21.91
C LEU A 42 9.14 15.45 -20.52
N GLY A 43 10.17 15.19 -19.69
CA GLY A 43 9.97 14.77 -18.31
C GLY A 43 9.18 15.83 -17.53
N ASN A 44 9.70 17.05 -17.49
CA ASN A 44 9.08 18.17 -16.77
C ASN A 44 7.64 18.44 -17.24
N ALA A 45 7.37 18.32 -18.55
CA ALA A 45 6.02 18.44 -19.10
C ALA A 45 5.07 17.35 -18.58
N VAL A 46 5.50 16.09 -18.56
CA VAL A 46 4.66 14.96 -18.09
C VAL A 46 4.45 14.99 -16.57
N SER A 47 5.46 15.37 -15.78
CA SER A 47 5.24 15.61 -14.33
C SER A 47 4.26 16.75 -14.08
N LEU A 48 4.36 17.85 -14.83
CA LEU A 48 3.42 18.97 -14.71
C LEU A 48 1.99 18.55 -15.12
N GLU A 49 1.83 17.77 -16.19
CA GLU A 49 0.52 17.24 -16.60
C GLU A 49 -0.09 16.33 -15.53
N HIS A 50 0.70 15.39 -15.00
CA HIS A 50 0.26 14.48 -13.94
C HIS A 50 -0.13 15.24 -12.66
N GLN A 51 0.67 16.24 -12.26
CA GLN A 51 0.35 17.12 -11.13
C GLN A 51 -0.94 17.91 -11.36
N GLN A 52 -1.11 18.53 -12.53
CA GLN A 52 -2.32 19.31 -12.86
C GLN A 52 -3.58 18.43 -12.86
N ARG A 53 -3.49 17.21 -13.40
CA ARG A 53 -4.57 16.23 -13.37
C ARG A 53 -4.91 15.82 -11.93
N TRP A 54 -3.90 15.49 -11.13
CA TRP A 54 -4.07 15.14 -9.72
C TRP A 54 -4.71 16.28 -8.91
N TYR A 55 -4.25 17.53 -9.09
CA TYR A 55 -4.84 18.69 -8.40
C TYR A 55 -6.30 18.94 -8.78
N ALA A 56 -6.72 18.64 -10.01
CA ALA A 56 -8.11 18.73 -10.44
C ALA A 56 -8.98 17.63 -9.81
N GLU A 57 -8.47 16.39 -9.79
CA GLU A 57 -9.15 15.21 -9.22
C GLU A 57 -9.28 15.33 -7.69
N ALA A 58 -8.17 15.59 -6.99
CA ALA A 58 -8.14 15.67 -5.52
C ALA A 58 -8.92 16.88 -4.93
N GLN A 59 -9.35 17.85 -5.74
CA GLN A 59 -10.02 19.06 -5.24
C GLN A 59 -11.40 18.77 -4.61
N GLU A 60 -12.13 17.74 -5.08
CA GLU A 60 -13.42 17.35 -4.51
C GLU A 60 -13.24 16.76 -3.10
N LEU A 61 -12.44 15.68 -2.98
CA LEU A 61 -12.06 15.06 -1.71
C LEU A 61 -11.51 16.09 -0.72
N LYS A 62 -10.60 16.95 -1.17
CA LYS A 62 -10.01 18.01 -0.35
C LYS A 62 -11.05 19.00 0.19
N SER A 63 -12.07 19.32 -0.60
CA SER A 63 -13.16 20.21 -0.17
C SER A 63 -14.07 19.53 0.85
N ALA A 64 -14.38 18.24 0.65
CA ALA A 64 -15.14 17.43 1.60
C ALA A 64 -14.43 17.33 2.96
N VAL A 65 -13.16 16.90 2.98
CA VAL A 65 -12.38 16.73 4.23
C VAL A 65 -12.35 18.00 5.06
N TYR A 66 -12.13 19.19 4.47
CA TYR A 66 -12.12 20.44 5.24
C TYR A 66 -13.50 20.81 5.83
N GLY A 67 -14.60 20.54 5.11
CA GLY A 67 -15.96 20.77 5.62
C GLY A 67 -16.35 19.80 6.73
N GLU A 68 -16.01 18.52 6.56
CA GLU A 68 -16.28 17.47 7.55
C GLU A 68 -15.40 17.64 8.80
N ALA A 69 -14.14 18.03 8.67
CA ALA A 69 -13.24 18.33 9.79
C ALA A 69 -13.77 19.47 10.69
N GLY A 70 -14.29 20.54 10.10
CA GLY A 70 -14.92 21.62 10.85
C GLY A 70 -16.19 21.16 11.58
N THR A 71 -16.98 20.30 10.93
CA THR A 71 -18.22 19.73 11.49
C THR A 71 -17.92 18.80 12.67
N ALA A 72 -17.00 17.85 12.50
CA ALA A 72 -16.56 16.93 13.53
C ALA A 72 -15.93 17.66 14.73
N TYR A 73 -15.10 18.69 14.49
CA TYR A 73 -14.55 19.51 15.57
C TYR A 73 -15.65 20.16 16.41
N MET A 74 -16.65 20.78 15.79
CA MET A 74 -17.76 21.43 16.50
C MET A 74 -18.61 20.42 17.26
N ALA A 75 -18.97 19.29 16.64
CA ALA A 75 -19.77 18.23 17.25
C ALA A 75 -19.12 17.69 18.53
N ILE A 76 -17.82 17.44 18.52
CA ILE A 76 -17.10 16.85 19.64
C ILE A 76 -16.77 17.92 20.71
N ALA A 77 -16.40 19.14 20.31
CA ALA A 77 -16.13 20.25 21.23
C ALA A 77 -17.36 20.65 22.05
N GLN A 78 -18.57 20.61 21.46
CA GLN A 78 -19.83 20.92 22.15
C GLN A 78 -20.06 20.05 23.39
N PHE A 79 -19.63 18.79 23.36
CA PHE A 79 -19.83 17.81 24.45
C PHE A 79 -18.56 17.59 25.28
N GLY A 80 -17.73 18.62 25.44
CA GLY A 80 -16.55 18.59 26.31
C GLY A 80 -15.30 17.94 25.70
N GLY A 81 -15.34 17.55 24.42
CA GLY A 81 -14.19 17.04 23.71
C GLY A 81 -13.92 15.53 23.90
N ILE A 82 -12.63 15.22 23.96
CA ILE A 82 -12.07 13.89 24.21
C ILE A 82 -11.36 13.94 25.57
N GLN A 83 -11.88 13.21 26.55
CA GLN A 83 -11.41 13.19 27.95
C GLN A 83 -10.87 11.81 28.38
N GLN A 84 -11.28 10.74 27.69
CA GLN A 84 -10.91 9.35 27.97
C GLN A 84 -10.77 8.54 26.67
N LEU A 85 -10.12 7.38 26.71
CA LEU A 85 -9.88 6.52 25.53
C LEU A 85 -11.17 6.18 24.76
N SER A 86 -12.28 5.94 25.46
CA SER A 86 -13.56 5.66 24.83
C SER A 86 -14.16 6.85 24.08
N ASP A 87 -13.75 8.10 24.34
CA ASP A 87 -14.27 9.25 23.61
C ASP A 87 -13.77 9.33 22.16
N TYR A 88 -12.73 8.57 21.79
CA TYR A 88 -12.18 8.58 20.43
C TYR A 88 -13.15 8.05 19.37
N TYR A 89 -14.17 7.25 19.72
CA TYR A 89 -15.21 6.86 18.75
C TYR A 89 -15.94 8.08 18.16
N LYS A 90 -16.06 9.18 18.93
CA LYS A 90 -16.76 10.41 18.52
C LYS A 90 -16.09 11.09 17.32
N LEU A 91 -14.82 10.78 17.02
CA LEU A 91 -14.15 11.24 15.81
C LEU A 91 -14.75 10.65 14.54
N TYR A 92 -15.43 9.50 14.62
CA TYR A 92 -15.89 8.73 13.46
C TYR A 92 -17.40 8.53 13.44
N ASP A 93 -18.08 8.55 14.60
CA ASP A 93 -19.53 8.38 14.72
C ASP A 93 -20.30 9.48 13.97
N ASN A 94 -20.95 9.06 12.87
CA ASN A 94 -21.66 9.92 11.93
C ASN A 94 -20.80 11.08 11.36
N GLN A 95 -19.48 10.88 11.24
CA GLN A 95 -18.52 11.82 10.63
C GLN A 95 -17.94 11.27 9.33
N TRP A 96 -17.32 12.14 8.51
CA TRP A 96 -16.55 11.78 7.30
C TRP A 96 -17.31 10.99 6.22
N LEU A 97 -18.65 11.08 6.21
CA LEU A 97 -19.53 10.30 5.33
C LEU A 97 -19.29 10.56 3.82
N THR A 98 -18.65 11.68 3.48
CA THR A 98 -18.31 12.08 2.11
C THR A 98 -16.87 11.72 1.75
N SER A 99 -15.91 12.02 2.64
CA SER A 99 -14.47 11.80 2.39
C SER A 99 -13.98 10.37 2.69
N ALA A 100 -14.68 9.64 3.57
CA ALA A 100 -14.40 8.25 3.92
C ALA A 100 -15.71 7.45 4.08
N PRO A 101 -16.49 7.22 3.00
CA PRO A 101 -17.84 6.65 3.07
C PRO A 101 -17.91 5.21 3.59
N ASP A 102 -16.83 4.43 3.47
CA ASP A 102 -16.71 3.09 4.09
C ASP A 102 -16.44 3.14 5.62
N GLY A 103 -16.12 4.33 6.16
CA GLY A 103 -15.82 4.57 7.56
C GLY A 103 -14.54 3.90 8.07
N VAL A 104 -14.49 3.64 9.37
CA VAL A 104 -13.45 2.82 10.02
C VAL A 104 -13.86 1.33 9.95
N SER A 105 -12.87 0.43 9.82
CA SER A 105 -13.11 -1.02 9.77
C SER A 105 -13.99 -1.51 10.91
N SER A 106 -15.02 -2.30 10.59
CA SER A 106 -15.95 -2.82 11.59
C SER A 106 -15.22 -3.63 12.66
N GLY A 107 -15.59 -3.45 13.93
CA GLY A 107 -14.94 -4.06 15.10
C GLY A 107 -13.71 -3.31 15.61
N TYR A 108 -13.05 -2.49 14.79
CA TYR A 108 -11.77 -1.88 15.15
C TYR A 108 -11.86 -0.96 16.39
N LEU A 109 -12.79 0.01 16.38
CA LEU A 109 -13.07 0.89 17.52
C LEU A 109 -13.73 0.18 18.73
N ALA A 110 -14.23 -1.04 18.56
CA ALA A 110 -14.78 -1.85 19.66
C ALA A 110 -13.70 -2.70 20.35
N ASN A 111 -12.69 -3.14 19.58
CA ASN A 111 -11.72 -4.15 19.99
C ASN A 111 -10.28 -3.60 20.06
N PHE A 112 -10.07 -2.28 20.06
CA PHE A 112 -8.75 -1.62 19.99
C PHE A 112 -7.80 -1.93 21.16
N THR A 113 -8.29 -2.56 22.24
CA THR A 113 -7.50 -3.04 23.39
C THR A 113 -7.10 -4.52 23.27
N SER A 114 -7.39 -5.18 22.14
CA SER A 114 -7.09 -6.59 21.92
C SER A 114 -5.67 -6.80 21.39
N ASP A 115 -4.86 -7.60 22.11
CA ASP A 115 -3.54 -8.04 21.64
C ASP A 115 -3.62 -8.79 20.30
N LEU A 116 -4.73 -9.50 20.05
CA LEU A 116 -4.97 -10.19 18.77
C LEU A 116 -5.20 -9.18 17.62
N LEU A 117 -5.86 -8.04 17.88
CA LEU A 117 -5.99 -6.96 16.89
C LEU A 117 -4.60 -6.42 16.54
N PHE A 118 -3.85 -5.99 17.55
CA PHE A 118 -2.51 -5.42 17.40
C PHE A 118 -1.53 -6.37 16.70
N ALA A 119 -1.59 -7.67 17.00
CA ALA A 119 -0.78 -8.69 16.34
C ALA A 119 -1.22 -8.95 14.88
N MET A 120 -2.53 -9.04 14.61
CA MET A 120 -3.05 -9.37 13.28
C MET A 120 -2.99 -8.22 12.27
N GLU A 121 -2.89 -6.96 12.72
CA GLU A 121 -2.46 -5.85 11.86
C GLU A 121 -1.12 -6.16 11.20
N ARG A 122 -0.21 -6.80 11.95
CA ARG A 122 1.10 -7.29 11.46
C ARG A 122 0.97 -8.58 10.63
N LEU A 123 -0.22 -8.89 10.11
CA LEU A 123 -0.46 -9.87 9.03
C LEU A 123 -1.48 -9.38 7.96
N SER A 124 -2.03 -8.17 8.10
CA SER A 124 -3.09 -7.62 7.25
C SER A 124 -2.81 -6.18 6.83
N ALA A 125 -3.14 -5.23 7.70
CA ALA A 125 -2.99 -3.79 7.56
C ALA A 125 -1.56 -3.37 7.22
N ASN A 126 -0.61 -3.69 8.11
CA ASN A 126 0.75 -3.16 8.02
C ASN A 126 1.80 -4.21 8.48
N PRO A 127 2.38 -5.01 7.54
CA PRO A 127 3.52 -5.94 7.86
C PRO A 127 4.77 -6.18 6.91
N TYR A 128 5.55 -5.17 6.46
CA TYR A 128 6.84 -5.43 5.74
C TYR A 128 7.93 -5.84 6.73
N SER A 129 7.86 -5.16 7.85
CA SER A 129 8.69 -5.30 9.03
C SER A 129 8.63 -6.69 9.64
N ILE A 130 7.48 -7.39 9.57
CA ILE A 130 7.35 -8.69 10.21
C ILE A 130 8.14 -9.74 9.44
N HIS A 131 8.99 -10.44 10.16
CA HIS A 131 9.73 -11.58 9.66
C HIS A 131 9.80 -12.65 10.73
N ARG A 132 9.87 -13.92 10.32
CA ARG A 132 10.09 -15.04 11.24
C ARG A 132 11.56 -15.09 11.62
N LEU A 133 11.87 -15.21 12.90
CA LEU A 133 13.25 -15.45 13.34
C LEU A 133 13.66 -16.87 12.95
N HIS A 134 14.75 -17.01 12.20
CA HIS A 134 15.24 -18.33 11.79
C HIS A 134 15.87 -19.06 12.99
N PRO A 135 15.51 -20.33 13.28
CA PRO A 135 15.95 -21.05 14.48
C PRO A 135 17.48 -21.14 14.68
N THR A 136 18.26 -20.99 13.61
CA THR A 136 19.73 -21.12 13.61
C THR A 136 20.47 -20.00 12.87
N ALA A 137 19.77 -19.06 12.24
CA ALA A 137 20.38 -18.00 11.43
C ALA A 137 19.94 -16.58 11.83
N SER A 138 19.02 -16.46 12.78
CA SER A 138 18.70 -15.21 13.48
C SER A 138 19.03 -15.42 14.96
N SER A 139 19.61 -14.42 15.62
CA SER A 139 19.62 -14.35 17.08
C SER A 139 18.27 -13.86 17.62
N LEU A 140 18.04 -14.03 18.92
CA LEU A 140 17.01 -13.25 19.61
C LEU A 140 17.39 -11.75 19.56
N PRO A 141 16.46 -10.83 19.27
CA PRO A 141 16.76 -9.39 19.20
C PRO A 141 16.92 -8.76 20.58
N PHE A 142 16.24 -9.30 21.59
CA PHE A 142 16.37 -8.98 23.01
C PHE A 142 15.94 -10.20 23.85
N LEU A 143 16.27 -10.19 25.13
CA LEU A 143 15.85 -11.22 26.08
C LEU A 143 14.54 -10.82 26.77
N VAL A 144 13.70 -11.81 27.03
CA VAL A 144 12.58 -11.75 27.96
C VAL A 144 12.88 -12.75 29.06
N ASP A 145 12.46 -12.44 30.28
CA ASP A 145 12.56 -13.36 31.42
C ASP A 145 11.78 -14.67 31.14
N ASP A 146 12.38 -15.83 31.43
CA ASP A 146 11.81 -17.12 31.06
C ASP A 146 10.57 -17.50 31.90
N ASP A 147 10.41 -16.98 33.12
CA ASP A 147 9.16 -17.16 33.88
C ASP A 147 8.06 -16.32 33.22
N ILE A 148 8.35 -15.10 32.75
CA ILE A 148 7.38 -14.29 31.98
C ILE A 148 7.01 -14.99 30.66
N ALA A 149 7.99 -15.47 29.90
CA ALA A 149 7.75 -16.17 28.62
C ALA A 149 6.92 -17.46 28.82
N THR A 150 7.24 -18.24 29.85
CA THR A 150 6.55 -19.50 30.18
C THR A 150 5.14 -19.24 30.68
N ASN A 151 4.91 -18.22 31.52
CA ASN A 151 3.55 -17.87 31.99
C ASN A 151 2.65 -17.34 30.86
N LEU A 152 3.20 -16.63 29.87
CA LEU A 152 2.43 -16.09 28.74
C LEU A 152 2.17 -17.10 27.62
N THR A 153 3.07 -18.06 27.38
CA THR A 153 3.02 -18.93 26.19
C THR A 153 3.06 -20.44 26.49
N GLY A 154 3.29 -20.81 27.74
CA GLY A 154 3.59 -22.19 28.17
C GLY A 154 5.04 -22.63 27.93
N TRP A 155 5.84 -21.92 27.12
CA TRP A 155 7.21 -22.27 26.75
C TRP A 155 8.20 -21.13 27.05
N GLY A 156 9.44 -21.46 27.44
CA GLY A 156 10.53 -20.49 27.53
C GLY A 156 10.92 -19.91 26.15
N LEU A 157 11.51 -18.71 26.14
CA LEU A 157 11.77 -17.94 24.92
C LEU A 157 12.67 -18.71 23.93
N ASP A 158 13.67 -19.38 24.48
CA ASP A 158 14.64 -20.20 23.76
C ASP A 158 13.98 -21.39 23.02
N MET A 159 12.88 -21.94 23.57
CA MET A 159 12.11 -23.03 22.97
C MET A 159 11.20 -22.53 21.84
N LEU A 160 10.59 -21.35 21.99
CA LEU A 160 9.84 -20.70 20.91
C LEU A 160 10.74 -20.39 19.70
N HIS A 161 11.96 -19.90 19.93
CA HIS A 161 12.93 -19.61 18.86
C HIS A 161 13.37 -20.87 18.12
N LYS A 162 13.80 -21.91 18.85
CA LYS A 162 14.26 -23.19 18.26
C LYS A 162 13.17 -23.91 17.46
N ASN A 163 11.90 -23.69 17.78
CA ASN A 163 10.75 -24.20 17.02
C ASN A 163 10.25 -23.25 15.92
N GLY A 164 10.96 -22.14 15.66
CA GLY A 164 10.61 -21.17 14.61
C GLY A 164 9.28 -20.44 14.85
N ARG A 165 8.82 -20.37 16.10
CA ARG A 165 7.53 -19.77 16.48
C ARG A 165 7.59 -18.26 16.72
N LEU A 166 8.79 -17.69 16.84
CA LEU A 166 8.98 -16.25 17.01
C LEU A 166 8.97 -15.49 15.68
N PHE A 167 8.34 -14.33 15.73
CA PHE A 167 8.38 -13.30 14.69
C PHE A 167 8.88 -12.01 15.31
N PHE A 168 9.44 -11.12 14.49
CA PHE A 168 9.97 -9.83 14.95
C PHE A 168 9.60 -8.72 13.97
N VAL A 169 9.41 -7.51 14.52
CA VAL A 169 9.15 -6.25 13.83
C VAL A 169 10.18 -5.26 14.35
N ASP A 170 11.11 -4.83 13.50
CA ASP A 170 12.20 -3.96 13.92
C ASP A 170 11.91 -2.49 13.59
N HIS A 171 11.91 -1.65 14.62
CA HIS A 171 11.83 -0.19 14.55
C HIS A 171 13.01 0.51 15.25
N SER A 172 14.05 -0.23 15.63
CA SER A 172 15.25 0.32 16.28
C SER A 172 15.97 1.38 15.43
N TYR A 173 15.87 1.26 14.09
CA TYR A 173 16.36 2.27 13.14
C TYR A 173 15.76 3.67 13.37
N GLN A 174 14.60 3.78 14.03
CA GLN A 174 13.97 5.07 14.30
C GLN A 174 14.64 5.84 15.45
N SER A 175 15.48 5.19 16.27
CA SER A 175 16.24 5.82 17.36
C SER A 175 17.27 6.86 16.90
N MET A 176 17.59 6.90 15.60
CA MET A 176 18.49 7.90 15.01
C MET A 176 17.78 9.17 14.52
N TYR A 177 16.45 9.19 14.47
CA TYR A 177 15.71 10.34 13.94
C TYR A 177 15.49 11.42 15.02
N PRO A 178 15.62 12.71 14.66
CA PRO A 178 15.22 13.78 15.55
C PRO A 178 13.70 13.78 15.71
N THR A 179 13.23 13.72 16.96
CA THR A 179 11.86 14.07 17.32
C THR A 179 11.59 15.53 16.96
N ALA A 180 10.46 15.82 16.31
CA ALA A 180 9.95 17.18 16.31
C ALA A 180 9.65 17.59 17.76
N GLU A 181 9.76 18.89 18.09
CA GLU A 181 9.61 19.37 19.47
C GLU A 181 8.25 18.94 20.05
N GLY A 182 8.29 17.97 20.99
CA GLY A 182 7.12 17.34 21.61
C GLY A 182 6.44 16.17 20.88
N ASN A 183 7.05 15.51 19.88
CA ASN A 183 6.38 14.44 19.08
C ASN A 183 7.29 13.22 18.73
N PHE A 184 6.74 11.99 18.80
CA PHE A 184 7.40 10.70 18.47
C PHE A 184 6.55 9.84 17.48
N CYS A 185 7.15 9.00 16.60
CA CYS A 185 6.49 8.36 15.43
C CYS A 185 6.78 6.82 15.29
N LEU A 186 5.95 6.04 14.56
CA LEU A 186 6.04 4.58 14.26
C LEU A 186 5.26 4.15 12.97
N LEU A 187 5.75 3.18 12.15
CA LEU A 187 5.01 2.51 11.01
C LEU A 187 5.65 1.16 10.48
N PRO A 188 4.89 0.10 10.08
CA PRO A 188 5.40 -1.20 9.49
C PRO A 188 4.60 -1.85 8.29
N SER A 189 5.06 -2.31 7.09
CA SER A 189 4.15 -2.33 5.88
C SER A 189 4.09 -3.39 4.66
N ARG A 190 3.43 -4.61 4.67
CA ARG A 190 3.25 -5.65 3.53
C ARG A 190 2.46 -7.01 3.83
N PRO A 191 1.60 -7.62 2.96
CA PRO A 191 0.40 -8.45 3.38
C PRO A 191 0.40 -10.01 3.22
N THR A 192 -0.73 -10.67 3.58
CA THR A 192 -1.07 -12.11 3.33
C THR A 192 -2.10 -12.40 2.22
N LEU A 193 -3.12 -11.54 2.01
CA LEU A 193 -4.24 -11.78 1.08
C LEU A 193 -3.92 -11.51 -0.42
N ALA A 194 -2.79 -10.88 -0.69
CA ALA A 194 -2.44 -10.37 -2.01
C ALA A 194 -2.07 -11.46 -3.05
N SER A 195 -2.02 -12.73 -2.66
CA SER A 195 -1.68 -13.87 -3.54
C SER A 195 -2.73 -14.13 -4.62
N ILE A 196 -4.03 -13.95 -4.31
CA ILE A 196 -5.13 -14.10 -5.28
C ILE A 196 -5.00 -13.02 -6.36
N LEU A 197 -4.89 -11.77 -5.94
CA LEU A 197 -4.71 -10.61 -6.82
C LEU A 197 -3.45 -10.76 -7.71
N HIS A 198 -2.33 -11.21 -7.12
CA HIS A 198 -1.10 -11.50 -7.86
C HIS A 198 -1.29 -12.64 -8.90
N ALA A 199 -2.08 -13.68 -8.59
CA ALA A 199 -2.36 -14.77 -9.52
C ALA A 199 -3.15 -14.29 -10.74
N SER A 200 -4.27 -13.59 -10.56
CA SER A 200 -5.06 -13.05 -11.68
C SER A 200 -4.27 -12.04 -12.52
N ILE A 201 -3.46 -11.15 -11.90
CA ILE A 201 -2.52 -10.28 -12.63
C ILE A 201 -1.54 -11.13 -13.46
N ARG A 202 -1.00 -12.21 -12.89
CA ARG A 202 -0.03 -13.09 -13.56
C ARG A 202 -0.64 -13.83 -14.74
N ASP A 203 -1.87 -14.31 -14.62
CA ASP A 203 -2.52 -15.05 -15.70
C ASP A 203 -2.90 -14.11 -16.87
N PHE A 204 -3.32 -12.88 -16.57
CA PHE A 204 -3.42 -11.83 -17.60
C PHE A 204 -2.08 -11.55 -18.29
N MET A 205 -1.02 -11.30 -17.52
CA MET A 205 0.31 -11.00 -18.08
C MET A 205 0.88 -12.21 -18.86
N THR A 206 0.55 -13.43 -18.47
CA THR A 206 0.92 -14.66 -19.19
C THR A 206 0.23 -14.73 -20.55
N ALA A 207 -1.07 -14.43 -20.62
CA ALA A 207 -1.80 -14.34 -21.89
C ALA A 207 -1.28 -13.21 -22.79
N PHE A 208 -1.05 -12.02 -22.21
CA PHE A 208 -0.50 -10.85 -22.90
C PHE A 208 0.88 -11.13 -23.50
N VAL A 209 1.85 -11.57 -22.69
CA VAL A 209 3.20 -11.89 -23.17
C VAL A 209 3.18 -13.04 -24.18
N SER A 210 2.32 -14.04 -24.02
CA SER A 210 2.22 -15.16 -24.96
C SER A 210 1.65 -14.76 -26.32
N ALA A 211 0.73 -13.79 -26.37
CA ALA A 211 0.15 -13.28 -27.61
C ALA A 211 1.17 -12.51 -28.46
N TYR A 212 1.95 -11.61 -27.83
CA TYR A 212 2.97 -10.83 -28.53
C TYR A 212 4.25 -11.62 -28.80
N TYR A 213 4.73 -12.43 -27.85
CA TYR A 213 5.96 -13.20 -27.95
C TYR A 213 5.69 -14.69 -28.12
N THR A 214 5.17 -15.10 -29.28
CA THR A 214 4.87 -16.50 -29.60
C THR A 214 6.10 -17.42 -29.61
N SER A 215 7.32 -16.88 -29.65
CA SER A 215 8.58 -17.62 -29.50
C SER A 215 9.65 -16.82 -28.77
N SER A 216 10.64 -17.51 -28.18
CA SER A 216 11.83 -16.88 -27.59
C SER A 216 12.66 -16.09 -28.61
N ARG A 217 12.59 -16.44 -29.91
CA ARG A 217 13.22 -15.68 -30.99
C ARG A 217 12.63 -14.27 -31.12
N LEU A 218 11.31 -14.08 -30.93
CA LEU A 218 10.72 -12.74 -30.95
C LEU A 218 11.18 -11.91 -29.75
N LEU A 219 11.31 -12.53 -28.58
CA LEU A 219 11.82 -11.86 -27.37
C LEU A 219 13.28 -11.38 -27.54
N ALA A 220 14.11 -12.20 -28.19
CA ALA A 220 15.51 -11.87 -28.49
C ALA A 220 15.68 -10.88 -29.66
N LEU A 221 14.66 -10.69 -30.50
CA LEU A 221 14.65 -9.73 -31.62
C LEU A 221 13.94 -8.40 -31.27
N ASP A 222 13.35 -8.27 -30.09
CA ASP A 222 12.81 -6.99 -29.63
C ASP A 222 13.94 -6.12 -29.05
N ASN A 223 14.60 -5.39 -29.95
CA ASN A 223 15.69 -4.48 -29.64
C ASN A 223 15.31 -3.44 -28.57
N GLU A 224 14.05 -3.04 -28.49
CA GLU A 224 13.57 -2.01 -27.56
C GLU A 224 13.36 -2.59 -26.17
N LEU A 225 12.81 -3.80 -26.06
CA LEU A 225 12.74 -4.52 -24.80
C LEU A 225 14.13 -4.87 -24.27
N GLN A 226 15.04 -5.37 -25.11
CA GLN A 226 16.42 -5.62 -24.69
C GLN A 226 17.13 -4.33 -24.25
N SER A 227 16.87 -3.20 -24.92
CA SER A 227 17.38 -1.89 -24.50
C SER A 227 16.79 -1.43 -23.17
N PHE A 228 15.49 -1.62 -22.92
CA PHE A 228 14.84 -1.28 -21.64
C PHE A 228 15.46 -2.02 -20.46
N ILE A 229 15.69 -3.34 -20.60
CA ILE A 229 16.31 -4.16 -19.56
C ILE A 229 17.77 -3.74 -19.30
N ALA A 230 18.50 -3.37 -20.36
CA ALA A 230 19.85 -2.80 -20.23
C ALA A 230 19.84 -1.42 -19.55
N GLU A 231 18.92 -0.52 -19.93
CA GLU A 231 18.77 0.81 -19.32
C GLU A 231 18.53 0.71 -17.81
N CYS A 232 17.60 -0.17 -17.39
CA CYS A 232 17.31 -0.44 -15.98
C CYS A 232 18.54 -0.88 -15.18
N THR A 233 19.43 -1.66 -15.78
CA THR A 233 20.58 -2.29 -15.10
C THR A 233 21.92 -1.56 -15.26
N LEU A 234 21.99 -0.55 -16.15
CA LEU A 234 23.23 0.17 -16.47
C LEU A 234 23.14 1.70 -16.30
N HIS A 235 21.94 2.29 -16.36
CA HIS A 235 21.77 3.75 -16.50
C HIS A 235 20.66 4.35 -15.60
N ALA A 236 19.67 3.56 -15.19
CA ALA A 236 18.57 3.99 -14.33
C ALA A 236 18.71 3.54 -12.86
N ASP A 237 19.83 2.87 -12.51
CA ASP A 237 20.18 2.35 -11.19
C ASP A 237 19.06 1.53 -10.49
N VAL A 238 18.35 0.68 -11.24
CA VAL A 238 17.29 -0.17 -10.69
C VAL A 238 17.89 -1.36 -9.94
N ILE A 239 17.75 -1.34 -8.62
CA ILE A 239 18.26 -2.35 -7.69
C ILE A 239 17.56 -3.71 -7.92
N ASP A 240 18.35 -4.79 -7.91
CA ASP A 240 17.90 -6.20 -8.03
C ASP A 240 17.02 -6.51 -9.26
N PHE A 241 17.23 -5.78 -10.35
CA PHE A 241 16.47 -5.96 -11.59
C PHE A 241 17.05 -7.09 -12.47
N PRO A 242 16.21 -7.88 -13.18
CA PRO A 242 16.71 -8.95 -14.05
C PRO A 242 17.68 -8.45 -15.13
N SER A 243 18.83 -9.12 -15.24
CA SER A 243 19.95 -8.69 -16.09
C SER A 243 19.68 -8.84 -17.59
N ALA A 244 20.24 -7.94 -18.40
CA ALA A 244 20.29 -8.08 -19.85
C ALA A 244 21.31 -9.18 -20.29
N PRO A 245 21.06 -9.90 -21.40
CA PRO A 245 19.84 -9.88 -22.21
C PRO A 245 18.70 -10.71 -21.59
N LEU A 246 17.47 -10.22 -21.76
CA LEU A 246 16.26 -10.91 -21.32
C LEU A 246 15.96 -12.09 -22.24
N THR A 247 16.26 -13.29 -21.77
CA THR A 247 16.12 -14.55 -22.53
C THR A 247 14.83 -15.33 -22.24
N SER A 248 14.08 -14.94 -21.20
CA SER A 248 12.94 -15.69 -20.68
C SER A 248 11.63 -14.89 -20.75
N ARG A 249 10.59 -15.50 -21.35
CA ARG A 249 9.22 -14.94 -21.31
C ARG A 249 8.65 -14.95 -19.89
N THR A 250 9.02 -15.93 -19.07
CA THR A 250 8.60 -15.98 -17.66
C THR A 250 9.10 -14.75 -16.92
N THR A 251 10.37 -14.37 -17.11
CA THR A 251 10.95 -13.16 -16.50
C THR A 251 10.28 -11.88 -16.98
N LEU A 252 9.82 -11.81 -18.24
CA LEU A 252 8.99 -10.68 -18.70
C LEU A 252 7.63 -10.64 -17.99
N ILE A 253 6.98 -11.80 -17.82
CA ILE A 253 5.72 -11.92 -17.07
C ILE A 253 5.96 -11.49 -15.60
N ASP A 254 7.05 -11.96 -14.98
CA ASP A 254 7.43 -11.60 -13.60
C ASP A 254 7.57 -10.09 -13.42
N ILE A 255 8.30 -9.40 -14.32
CA ILE A 255 8.46 -7.94 -14.30
C ILE A 255 7.10 -7.24 -14.44
N LEU A 256 6.31 -7.60 -15.45
CA LEU A 256 5.03 -6.92 -15.72
C LEU A 256 3.99 -7.18 -14.62
N THR A 257 3.93 -8.40 -14.09
CA THR A 257 3.10 -8.75 -12.92
C THR A 257 3.53 -7.94 -11.70
N HIS A 258 4.82 -7.80 -11.43
CA HIS A 258 5.30 -7.04 -10.28
C HIS A 258 4.96 -5.54 -10.40
N LEU A 259 5.12 -4.93 -11.59
CA LEU A 259 4.76 -3.53 -11.82
C LEU A 259 3.25 -3.28 -11.62
N ALA A 260 2.38 -4.14 -12.17
CA ALA A 260 0.94 -4.05 -11.96
C ALA A 260 0.54 -4.27 -10.49
N PHE A 261 1.22 -5.18 -9.79
CA PHE A 261 1.03 -5.44 -8.36
C PHE A 261 1.45 -4.24 -7.50
N LEU A 262 2.59 -3.60 -7.80
CA LEU A 262 3.06 -2.41 -7.07
C LEU A 262 2.08 -1.24 -7.20
N ASN A 263 1.65 -0.94 -8.44
CA ASN A 263 0.82 0.21 -8.78
C ASN A 263 -0.58 0.22 -8.15
N SER A 264 -1.06 -0.91 -7.65
CA SER A 264 -2.42 -1.05 -7.12
C SER A 264 -2.44 -1.78 -5.78
N VAL A 265 -2.02 -3.04 -5.76
CA VAL A 265 -2.10 -3.90 -4.57
C VAL A 265 -1.14 -3.45 -3.48
N SER A 266 0.13 -3.23 -3.81
CA SER A 266 1.14 -2.85 -2.80
C SER A 266 0.92 -1.44 -2.26
N HIS A 267 0.47 -0.50 -3.10
CA HIS A 267 0.15 0.86 -2.69
C HIS A 267 -1.03 0.89 -1.71
N ASN A 268 -2.17 0.32 -2.11
CA ASN A 268 -3.42 0.36 -1.31
C ASN A 268 -3.43 -0.63 -0.14
N THR A 269 -2.35 -1.40 0.08
CA THR A 269 -2.13 -2.07 1.36
C THR A 269 -1.63 -1.07 2.43
N LEU A 270 -0.92 0.00 2.03
CA LEU A 270 -0.08 0.82 2.92
C LEU A 270 -0.44 2.31 2.92
N ASN A 271 -1.37 2.67 2.04
CA ASN A 271 -1.83 4.01 1.72
C ASN A 271 -3.24 3.88 1.11
N GLY A 272 -3.78 4.93 0.51
CA GLY A 272 -5.17 4.93 0.09
C GLY A 272 -6.11 5.00 1.30
N ALA A 273 -7.31 4.43 1.15
CA ALA A 273 -8.32 4.38 2.21
C ALA A 273 -7.89 3.54 3.44
N GLU A 274 -6.88 2.68 3.33
CA GLU A 274 -6.41 1.81 4.43
C GLU A 274 -6.00 2.62 5.66
N LEU A 275 -5.37 3.78 5.47
CA LEU A 275 -4.92 4.65 6.56
C LEU A 275 -6.10 5.20 7.39
N PHE A 276 -7.23 5.52 6.75
CA PHE A 276 -8.43 5.92 7.47
C PHE A 276 -9.11 4.70 8.13
N GLN A 277 -9.18 3.58 7.40
CA GLN A 277 -9.90 2.37 7.80
C GLN A 277 -9.22 1.60 8.94
N VAL A 278 -7.89 1.62 9.06
CA VAL A 278 -7.09 0.84 10.02
C VAL A 278 -5.81 1.54 10.48
N SER A 279 -4.75 1.62 9.64
CA SER A 279 -3.38 1.91 10.11
C SER A 279 -3.13 3.35 10.60
N GLY A 280 -4.12 4.23 10.48
CA GLY A 280 -4.14 5.58 11.04
C GLY A 280 -5.36 5.85 11.93
N THR A 281 -6.11 4.83 12.33
CA THR A 281 -7.28 5.01 13.19
C THR A 281 -6.88 5.25 14.66
N LEU A 282 -7.25 6.43 15.19
CA LEU A 282 -7.15 6.78 16.62
C LEU A 282 -8.16 6.00 17.48
N PRO A 283 -7.84 5.65 18.75
CA PRO A 283 -6.66 6.09 19.51
C PRO A 283 -5.39 5.25 19.28
N LEU A 284 -5.49 4.10 18.60
CA LEU A 284 -4.40 3.13 18.53
C LEU A 284 -3.24 3.55 17.62
N HIS A 285 -3.53 4.31 16.55
CA HIS A 285 -2.53 4.79 15.58
C HIS A 285 -2.40 6.33 15.53
N PRO A 286 -1.84 6.97 16.58
CA PRO A 286 -1.52 8.39 16.54
C PRO A 286 -0.24 8.63 15.72
N ALA A 287 -0.26 9.62 14.83
CA ALA A 287 0.94 10.02 14.07
C ALA A 287 2.03 10.69 14.93
N ALA A 288 1.69 11.04 16.18
CA ALA A 288 2.59 11.61 17.18
C ALA A 288 2.19 11.20 18.59
N LEU A 289 3.16 10.79 19.42
CA LEU A 289 2.99 10.76 20.88
C LEU A 289 3.31 12.13 21.49
N TYR A 290 2.45 12.61 22.40
CA TYR A 290 2.50 13.95 22.99
C TYR A 290 3.22 14.05 24.34
N SER A 291 3.65 12.91 24.90
CA SER A 291 4.46 12.83 26.13
C SER A 291 5.69 11.93 25.90
N PRO A 292 6.83 12.18 26.60
CA PRO A 292 8.03 11.36 26.45
C PRO A 292 7.79 9.91 26.89
N PRO A 293 8.38 8.90 26.21
CA PRO A 293 8.25 7.49 26.58
C PRO A 293 8.56 7.23 28.08
N PRO A 294 7.76 6.40 28.78
CA PRO A 294 7.97 6.13 30.20
C PRO A 294 9.36 5.55 30.51
N THR A 295 10.08 6.16 31.45
CA THR A 295 11.41 5.71 31.90
C THR A 295 11.37 4.60 32.95
N ALA A 296 10.18 4.26 33.46
CA ALA A 296 9.94 3.17 34.39
C ALA A 296 8.57 2.51 34.11
N LYS A 297 8.43 1.23 34.48
CA LYS A 297 7.14 0.52 34.41
C LYS A 297 6.23 0.98 35.55
N GLY A 298 4.99 1.35 35.24
CA GLY A 298 3.88 1.47 36.18
C GLY A 298 4.08 2.41 37.38
N PRO A 299 4.24 3.74 37.18
CA PRO A 299 3.55 4.69 38.04
C PRO A 299 2.06 4.35 38.08
N GLU A 300 1.42 4.39 39.24
CA GLU A 300 -0.01 4.08 39.41
C GLU A 300 -0.91 5.10 38.67
N ASP A 301 -0.38 6.31 38.41
CA ASP A 301 -1.07 7.45 37.79
C ASP A 301 -0.58 7.79 36.36
N ILE A 302 -0.24 6.82 35.49
CA ILE A 302 -0.01 7.14 34.06
C ILE A 302 -1.33 7.56 33.41
N ASP A 303 -1.47 8.85 33.15
CA ASP A 303 -2.47 9.36 32.22
C ASP A 303 -2.07 9.03 30.78
N ILE A 304 -2.70 8.01 30.20
CA ILE A 304 -2.54 7.65 28.78
C ILE A 304 -3.00 8.76 27.84
N MET A 305 -3.92 9.64 28.25
CA MET A 305 -4.43 10.72 27.40
C MET A 305 -3.35 11.77 27.11
N SER A 306 -2.44 12.03 28.05
CA SER A 306 -1.26 12.89 27.86
C SER A 306 -0.30 12.44 26.75
N TYR A 307 -0.38 11.19 26.30
CA TYR A 307 0.40 10.66 25.17
C TYR A 307 -0.31 10.82 23.83
N LEU A 308 -1.63 11.07 23.82
CA LEU A 308 -2.47 11.00 22.63
C LEU A 308 -2.88 12.40 22.12
N PRO A 309 -3.20 12.55 20.82
CA PRO A 309 -3.49 13.86 20.24
C PRO A 309 -4.76 14.53 20.82
N PRO A 310 -4.65 15.71 21.47
CA PRO A 310 -5.83 16.45 21.95
C PRO A 310 -6.76 16.82 20.79
N LEU A 311 -8.05 17.08 21.05
CA LEU A 311 -9.12 17.18 20.04
C LEU A 311 -8.71 17.86 18.71
N LYS A 312 -8.10 19.05 18.73
CA LYS A 312 -7.66 19.74 17.50
C LYS A 312 -6.65 18.92 16.69
N LYS A 313 -5.69 18.28 17.37
CA LYS A 313 -4.70 17.36 16.76
C LYS A 313 -5.32 16.04 16.33
N SER A 314 -6.32 15.53 17.05
CA SER A 314 -7.11 14.38 16.58
C SER A 314 -7.85 14.71 15.27
N ILE A 315 -8.48 15.88 15.15
CA ILE A 315 -9.14 16.31 13.91
C ILE A 315 -8.12 16.56 12.79
N GLU A 316 -6.98 17.22 13.06
CA GLU A 316 -5.89 17.38 12.07
C GLU A 316 -5.35 16.03 11.57
N HIS A 317 -5.22 15.03 12.47
CA HIS A 317 -4.80 13.67 12.14
C HIS A 317 -5.83 12.91 11.30
N VAL A 318 -7.11 12.90 11.69
CA VAL A 318 -8.16 12.21 10.92
C VAL A 318 -8.36 12.88 9.54
N SER A 319 -8.24 14.21 9.47
CA SER A 319 -8.22 14.93 8.19
C SER A 319 -7.05 14.49 7.31
N LEU A 320 -5.86 14.32 7.89
CA LEU A 320 -4.67 13.88 7.16
C LEU A 320 -4.88 12.51 6.52
N VAL A 321 -5.37 11.51 7.26
CA VAL A 321 -5.62 10.17 6.71
C VAL A 321 -6.81 10.14 5.74
N ALA A 322 -7.78 11.04 5.88
CA ALA A 322 -8.88 11.19 4.92
C ALA A 322 -8.42 11.79 3.57
N PHE A 323 -7.40 12.67 3.53
CA PHE A 323 -6.83 13.17 2.26
C PHE A 323 -6.15 12.07 1.43
N PHE A 324 -5.80 10.92 2.01
CA PHE A 324 -5.29 9.75 1.28
C PHE A 324 -6.41 8.86 0.73
N GLY A 325 -7.69 9.21 0.92
CA GLY A 325 -8.81 8.51 0.29
C GLY A 325 -8.77 8.53 -1.26
N PRO A 326 -9.64 7.75 -1.93
CA PRO A 326 -9.72 7.74 -3.40
C PRO A 326 -9.96 9.14 -3.97
N THR A 327 -8.97 9.66 -4.69
CA THR A 327 -8.99 10.98 -5.33
C THR A 327 -9.78 11.02 -6.64
N PHE A 328 -10.28 9.88 -7.11
CA PHE A 328 -10.96 9.71 -8.40
C PHE A 328 -12.39 9.19 -8.19
N SER A 329 -13.36 9.80 -8.90
CA SER A 329 -14.76 9.37 -8.95
C SER A 329 -15.09 8.49 -10.17
N ASP A 330 -14.07 8.17 -10.98
CA ASP A 330 -14.20 7.42 -12.23
C ASP A 330 -14.20 5.89 -11.97
N PRO A 331 -15.33 5.18 -12.17
CA PRO A 331 -15.42 3.74 -11.96
C PRO A 331 -14.64 2.92 -12.99
N GLU A 332 -14.11 3.54 -14.06
CA GLU A 332 -13.26 2.88 -15.05
C GLU A 332 -11.79 2.73 -14.61
N ARG A 333 -11.36 3.44 -13.55
CA ARG A 333 -9.96 3.47 -13.07
C ARG A 333 -9.66 2.59 -11.85
N THR A 334 -10.56 1.65 -11.56
CA THR A 334 -10.45 0.66 -10.48
C THR A 334 -9.52 -0.50 -10.85
N MET A 335 -9.00 -1.23 -9.87
CA MET A 335 -8.14 -2.40 -10.12
C MET A 335 -8.86 -3.44 -10.99
N ALA A 336 -10.15 -3.68 -10.76
CA ALA A 336 -10.97 -4.61 -11.54
C ALA A 336 -10.95 -4.33 -13.05
N LYS A 337 -10.63 -3.09 -13.45
CA LYS A 337 -10.59 -2.64 -14.85
C LYS A 337 -9.20 -2.26 -15.34
N MET A 338 -8.14 -2.61 -14.60
CA MET A 338 -6.73 -2.35 -14.95
C MET A 338 -6.35 -2.76 -16.39
N PHE A 339 -7.02 -3.76 -16.96
CA PHE A 339 -6.80 -4.26 -18.33
C PHE A 339 -8.02 -4.12 -19.26
N GLU A 340 -9.08 -3.42 -18.82
CA GLU A 340 -10.20 -3.05 -19.67
C GLU A 340 -9.83 -1.79 -20.49
N GLY A 341 -10.35 -1.68 -21.72
CA GLY A 341 -9.91 -0.66 -22.70
C GLY A 341 -9.19 -1.27 -23.90
N GLU A 342 -9.96 -1.67 -24.91
CA GLU A 342 -9.47 -2.59 -25.95
C GLU A 342 -8.34 -2.00 -26.82
N GLU A 343 -8.33 -0.70 -27.12
CA GLU A 343 -7.38 -0.11 -28.07
C GLU A 343 -5.90 -0.18 -27.68
N HIS A 344 -5.61 -0.21 -26.38
CA HIS A 344 -4.24 -0.07 -25.85
C HIS A 344 -3.54 -1.43 -25.71
N PHE A 345 -4.17 -2.38 -25.00
CA PHE A 345 -3.63 -3.73 -24.80
C PHE A 345 -4.00 -4.70 -25.93
N ASN A 346 -5.26 -4.68 -26.37
CA ASN A 346 -5.86 -5.64 -27.30
C ASN A 346 -5.88 -5.11 -28.74
N LYS A 347 -4.71 -5.11 -29.41
CA LYS A 347 -4.63 -4.84 -30.85
C LYS A 347 -5.08 -6.04 -31.71
N GLY A 348 -6.30 -6.54 -31.48
CA GLY A 348 -6.91 -7.65 -32.20
C GLY A 348 -6.51 -9.06 -31.74
N PHE A 349 -5.93 -9.19 -30.54
CA PHE A 349 -5.58 -10.48 -29.95
C PHE A 349 -6.73 -10.97 -29.06
N GLU A 350 -7.59 -11.83 -29.60
CA GLU A 350 -8.74 -12.41 -28.88
C GLU A 350 -8.36 -13.00 -27.51
N SER A 351 -7.21 -13.68 -27.41
CA SER A 351 -6.68 -14.21 -26.15
C SER A 351 -6.43 -13.14 -25.08
N VAL A 352 -6.06 -11.92 -25.47
CA VAL A 352 -5.89 -10.78 -24.56
C VAL A 352 -7.23 -10.17 -24.17
N SER A 353 -8.20 -10.11 -25.09
CA SER A 353 -9.58 -9.71 -24.78
C SER A 353 -10.24 -10.66 -23.78
N VAL A 354 -10.08 -11.98 -23.99
CA VAL A 354 -10.56 -13.03 -23.07
C VAL A 354 -9.85 -12.92 -21.72
N ALA A 355 -8.53 -12.76 -21.69
CA ALA A 355 -7.78 -12.62 -20.44
C ALA A 355 -8.20 -11.38 -19.63
N ALA A 356 -8.45 -10.23 -20.28
CA ALA A 356 -8.95 -9.02 -19.62
C ALA A 356 -10.34 -9.24 -19.01
N LYS A 357 -11.25 -9.91 -19.74
CA LYS A 357 -12.61 -10.24 -19.27
C LYS A 357 -12.60 -11.25 -18.12
N THR A 358 -11.73 -12.26 -18.19
CA THR A 358 -11.50 -13.22 -17.10
C THR A 358 -10.95 -12.53 -15.84
N PHE A 359 -9.93 -11.68 -16.00
CA PHE A 359 -9.34 -10.91 -14.90
C PHE A 359 -10.40 -10.03 -14.21
N LYS A 360 -11.17 -9.24 -14.99
CA LYS A 360 -12.22 -8.38 -14.45
C LYS A 360 -13.25 -9.17 -13.65
N ARG A 361 -13.76 -10.28 -14.20
CA ARG A 361 -14.69 -11.19 -13.52
C ARG A 361 -14.10 -11.72 -12.20
N GLU A 362 -12.83 -12.11 -12.17
CA GLU A 362 -12.17 -12.59 -10.94
C GLU A 362 -12.01 -11.49 -9.90
N MET A 363 -11.80 -10.25 -10.32
CA MET A 363 -11.78 -9.10 -9.41
C MET A 363 -13.19 -8.76 -8.89
N GLU A 364 -14.22 -8.86 -9.72
CA GLU A 364 -15.63 -8.70 -9.30
C GLU A 364 -16.03 -9.81 -8.32
N GLU A 365 -15.74 -11.08 -8.61
CA GLU A 365 -15.95 -12.23 -7.71
C GLU A 365 -15.16 -12.09 -6.38
N PHE A 366 -13.91 -11.60 -6.42
CA PHE A 366 -13.15 -11.34 -5.20
C PHE A 366 -13.68 -10.13 -4.41
N SER A 367 -14.23 -9.12 -5.09
CA SER A 367 -14.91 -7.99 -4.44
C SER A 367 -16.19 -8.43 -3.71
N GLU A 368 -16.98 -9.32 -4.31
CA GLU A 368 -18.11 -9.97 -3.61
C GLU A 368 -17.63 -10.69 -2.34
N MET A 369 -16.53 -11.46 -2.42
CA MET A 369 -15.92 -12.12 -1.26
C MET A 369 -15.40 -11.13 -0.20
N VAL A 370 -14.85 -9.97 -0.58
CA VAL A 370 -14.34 -8.93 0.33
C VAL A 370 -15.49 -8.20 1.03
N ASN A 371 -16.56 -7.88 0.30
CA ASN A 371 -17.72 -7.18 0.86
C ASN A 371 -18.59 -8.11 1.72
N ALA A 372 -18.70 -9.40 1.37
CA ALA A 372 -19.36 -10.42 2.19
C ALA A 372 -18.61 -10.76 3.50
N ARG A 373 -17.40 -10.22 3.74
CA ARG A 373 -16.69 -10.39 5.02
C ARG A 373 -17.50 -9.82 6.19
N GLY A 374 -17.63 -10.64 7.23
CA GLY A 374 -18.19 -10.28 8.53
C GLY A 374 -17.52 -11.10 9.62
N PHE A 375 -18.10 -11.09 10.82
CA PHE A 375 -17.64 -11.89 11.96
C PHE A 375 -18.26 -13.28 11.97
N ASP A 376 -17.47 -14.28 12.35
CA ASP A 376 -17.90 -15.63 12.67
C ASP A 376 -18.45 -15.74 14.11
N GLY A 377 -18.73 -16.97 14.55
CA GLY A 377 -19.24 -17.26 15.89
C GLY A 377 -18.28 -16.97 17.05
N GLU A 378 -17.00 -16.73 16.78
CA GLU A 378 -15.99 -16.33 17.77
C GLU A 378 -15.77 -14.81 17.79
N GLY A 379 -16.48 -14.06 16.93
CA GLY A 379 -16.30 -12.62 16.78
C GLY A 379 -15.11 -12.25 15.89
N LEU A 380 -14.63 -13.18 15.06
CA LEU A 380 -13.45 -13.00 14.21
C LEU A 380 -13.80 -12.93 12.73
N CYS A 381 -13.04 -12.15 11.98
CA CYS A 381 -13.06 -12.07 10.53
C CYS A 381 -11.70 -12.52 10.01
N MET A 382 -11.62 -13.69 9.38
CA MET A 382 -10.34 -14.29 8.94
C MET A 382 -9.31 -14.44 10.09
N GLY A 383 -9.78 -14.73 11.31
CA GLY A 383 -8.95 -14.82 12.51
C GLY A 383 -8.60 -13.47 13.17
N MET A 384 -9.20 -12.36 12.73
CA MET A 384 -8.93 -11.00 13.23
C MET A 384 -10.18 -10.39 13.87
N PRO A 385 -10.08 -9.66 15.00
CA PRO A 385 -11.23 -9.03 15.65
C PRO A 385 -11.71 -7.74 14.94
N PHE A 386 -11.43 -7.59 13.64
CA PHE A 386 -11.91 -6.49 12.80
C PHE A 386 -12.06 -6.93 11.34
N VAL A 387 -12.96 -6.28 10.58
CA VAL A 387 -13.25 -6.63 9.18
C VAL A 387 -12.36 -5.84 8.22
N TRP A 388 -11.25 -6.44 7.78
CA TRP A 388 -10.32 -5.83 6.82
C TRP A 388 -10.84 -5.90 5.37
N ARG A 389 -10.95 -4.74 4.70
CA ARG A 389 -11.41 -4.62 3.29
C ARG A 389 -10.50 -3.80 2.37
N ALA A 390 -9.31 -3.39 2.82
CA ALA A 390 -8.42 -2.47 2.09
C ALA A 390 -8.05 -2.91 0.65
N LEU A 391 -8.07 -4.21 0.35
CA LEU A 391 -7.83 -4.77 -0.99
C LEU A 391 -9.12 -5.20 -1.72
N ASP A 392 -10.16 -4.37 -1.70
CA ASP A 392 -11.34 -4.52 -2.56
C ASP A 392 -11.06 -3.96 -3.98
N PRO A 393 -10.93 -4.81 -5.02
CA PRO A 393 -10.44 -4.39 -6.33
C PRO A 393 -11.43 -3.52 -7.14
N VAL A 394 -12.70 -3.42 -6.74
CA VAL A 394 -13.63 -2.43 -7.34
C VAL A 394 -13.59 -1.06 -6.64
N LYS A 395 -12.83 -0.93 -5.55
CA LYS A 395 -12.67 0.33 -4.80
C LYS A 395 -11.26 0.91 -4.92
N ILE A 396 -10.22 0.07 -4.92
CA ILE A 396 -8.84 0.55 -5.07
C ILE A 396 -8.52 0.90 -6.54
N PRO A 397 -7.69 1.93 -6.79
CA PRO A 397 -7.27 2.30 -8.13
C PRO A 397 -6.34 1.27 -8.78
N CYS A 398 -6.28 1.27 -10.11
CA CYS A 398 -5.27 0.54 -10.90
C CYS A 398 -3.90 1.25 -10.99
N PHE A 399 -3.74 2.39 -10.31
CA PHE A 399 -2.60 3.32 -10.40
C PHE A 399 -2.29 3.97 -9.04
N LEU A 400 -1.06 4.49 -8.89
CA LEU A 400 -0.65 5.28 -7.72
C LEU A 400 -1.40 6.62 -7.72
N ASN A 401 -2.36 6.82 -6.82
CA ASN A 401 -3.30 7.93 -6.88
C ASN A 401 -3.03 9.09 -5.90
N VAL A 402 -2.12 8.91 -4.94
CA VAL A 402 -1.75 9.85 -3.87
C VAL A 402 -0.37 9.50 -3.32
#